data_AF-A0A7W1AQE9-F1
#
_entry.id   AF-A0A7W1AQE9-F1
#
_cell.length_a   1.000
_cell.length_b   1.000
_cell.length_c   1.000
_cell.angle_alpha   90.00
_cell.angle_beta   90.00
_cell.angle_gamma   90.00
#
_symmetry.space_group_name_H-M   'P 1'
#
loop_
_entity.id
_entity.type
_entity.pdbx_description
1 polymer ?
#
loop_
_entity_poly.entity_id
_entity_poly.type
_entity_poly.pdbx_seq_one_letter_code
_entity_poly.pdbx_strand_id
1 'polypeptide(L)'
;MGKRLELLKEIAPKVSRVAVLWNPTSPVEPLGFRETLAAAAVAGVEIQSIDARTPDDHPAAFATVTASRADALRVHGNPINWQNRQLFADFALKSRLPSIYEERTFVEAGGLLSYAPSFTDLFRRAATYVDKILKGANPADLPVEQPTKFELVINLKTAKALGLTIPQTVLLRADEVIQ
;
A
#
# COMPACT_ATOMS: atom_id res chain seq x y z
N MET A 1 8.52 -3.36 -4.30
CA MET A 1 7.58 -2.20 -4.11
C MET A 1 7.08 -1.51 -5.39
N GLY A 2 7.76 -1.62 -6.54
CA GLY A 2 7.46 -0.80 -7.74
C GLY A 2 6.11 -1.02 -8.43
N LYS A 3 5.53 -2.22 -8.35
CA LYS A 3 4.23 -2.51 -8.99
C LYS A 3 3.10 -1.59 -8.53
N ARG A 4 3.16 -1.12 -7.28
CA ARG A 4 2.20 -0.15 -6.73
C ARG A 4 2.28 1.20 -7.46
N LEU A 5 3.47 1.73 -7.67
CA LEU A 5 3.64 2.99 -8.40
C LEU A 5 3.23 2.86 -9.87
N GLU A 6 3.51 1.71 -10.50
CA GLU A 6 3.06 1.40 -11.86
C GLU A 6 1.53 1.42 -11.96
N LEU A 7 0.83 0.68 -11.09
CA LEU A 7 -0.64 0.64 -11.05
C LEU A 7 -1.25 2.03 -10.79
N LEU A 8 -0.65 2.80 -9.89
CA LEU A 8 -1.07 4.17 -9.60
C LEU A 8 -0.95 5.06 -10.84
N LYS A 9 0.15 4.92 -11.61
CA LYS A 9 0.34 5.66 -12.87
C LYS A 9 -0.60 5.20 -13.98
N GLU A 10 -0.92 3.90 -14.06
CA GLU A 10 -1.90 3.40 -15.04
C GLU A 10 -3.30 4.00 -14.80
N ILE A 11 -3.71 4.12 -13.53
CA ILE A 11 -5.02 4.67 -13.15
C ILE A 11 -5.03 6.20 -13.20
N ALA A 12 -3.95 6.84 -12.76
CA ALA A 12 -3.82 8.28 -12.65
C ALA A 12 -2.53 8.76 -13.35
N PRO A 13 -2.52 8.83 -14.70
CA PRO A 13 -1.30 9.08 -15.48
C PRO A 13 -0.69 10.46 -15.25
N LYS A 14 -1.46 11.41 -14.70
CA LYS A 14 -1.01 12.76 -14.36
C LYS A 14 -0.23 12.85 -13.04
N VAL A 15 -0.23 11.78 -12.23
CA VAL A 15 0.55 11.75 -10.98
C VAL A 15 2.03 11.88 -11.30
N SER A 16 2.68 12.89 -10.72
CA SER A 16 4.13 13.08 -10.79
C SER A 16 4.78 13.19 -9.41
N ARG A 17 4.01 13.53 -8.37
CA ARG A 17 4.48 13.61 -6.98
C ARG A 17 3.66 12.71 -6.08
N VAL A 18 4.31 11.74 -5.45
CA VAL A 18 3.66 10.80 -4.52
C VAL A 18 4.17 11.04 -3.12
N ALA A 19 3.27 11.41 -2.21
CA ALA A 19 3.56 11.43 -0.80
C ALA A 19 3.63 10.00 -0.27
N VAL A 20 4.74 9.66 0.37
CA VAL A 20 4.94 8.37 1.03
C VAL A 20 5.05 8.61 2.52
N LEU A 21 4.02 8.19 3.26
CA LEU A 21 4.07 8.16 4.73
C LEU A 21 4.73 6.86 5.19
N TRP A 22 5.76 6.99 6.03
CA TRP A 22 6.53 5.87 6.56
C TRP A 22 7.24 6.25 7.87
N ASN A 23 7.67 5.25 8.63
CA ASN A 23 8.41 5.41 9.87
C ASN A 23 9.92 5.14 9.64
N PRO A 24 10.79 6.16 9.64
CA PRO A 24 12.22 6.01 9.42
C PRO A 24 12.97 5.36 10.58
N THR A 25 12.38 5.31 11.79
CA THR A 25 12.98 4.63 12.95
C THR A 25 12.59 3.15 13.03
N SER A 26 11.69 2.69 12.16
CA SER A 26 11.35 1.27 12.05
C SER A 26 12.55 0.47 11.52
N PRO A 27 12.83 -0.73 12.05
CA PRO A 27 13.92 -1.57 11.56
C PRO A 27 13.69 -2.11 10.14
N VAL A 28 12.45 -2.08 9.63
CA VAL A 28 12.08 -2.72 8.35
C VAL A 28 11.64 -1.75 7.26
N GLU A 29 11.01 -0.64 7.62
CA GLU A 29 10.46 0.30 6.62
C GLU A 29 11.51 1.01 5.74
N PRO A 30 12.72 1.36 6.24
CA PRO A 30 13.76 1.98 5.41
C PRO A 30 14.13 1.16 4.17
N LEU A 31 14.07 -0.18 4.24
CA LEU A 31 14.33 -1.05 3.09
C LEU A 31 13.23 -0.89 2.02
N GLY A 32 11.96 -1.00 2.43
CA GLY A 32 10.83 -0.82 1.52
C GLY A 32 10.73 0.61 0.95
N PHE A 33 11.15 1.61 1.72
CA PHE A 33 11.24 3.00 1.25
C PHE A 33 12.30 3.15 0.16
N ARG A 34 13.50 2.57 0.32
CA ARG A 34 14.54 2.57 -0.72
C ARG A 34 14.09 1.89 -2.02
N GLU A 35 13.39 0.77 -1.93
CA GLU A 35 12.79 0.14 -3.13
C GLU A 35 11.74 1.03 -3.81
N THR A 36 10.98 1.78 -3.02
CA THR A 36 10.00 2.74 -3.54
C THR A 36 10.69 3.87 -4.28
N LEU A 37 11.79 4.41 -3.75
CA LEU A 37 12.61 5.43 -4.44
C LEU A 37 13.16 4.89 -5.77
N ALA A 38 13.71 3.68 -5.78
CA ALA A 38 14.24 3.06 -6.99
C ALA A 38 13.16 2.89 -8.07
N ALA A 39 11.97 2.41 -7.69
CA ALA A 39 10.86 2.27 -8.62
C ALA A 39 10.32 3.62 -9.12
N ALA A 40 10.31 4.64 -8.26
CA ALA A 40 9.86 5.98 -8.62
C ALA A 40 10.78 6.63 -9.67
N ALA A 41 12.10 6.42 -9.55
CA ALA A 41 13.07 6.88 -10.54
C ALA A 41 12.80 6.29 -11.94
N VAL A 42 12.45 4.99 -12.01
CA VAL A 42 12.06 4.34 -13.28
C VAL A 42 10.72 4.86 -13.80
N ALA A 43 9.77 5.13 -12.90
CA ALA A 43 8.43 5.60 -13.27
C ALA A 43 8.34 7.11 -13.57
N GLY A 44 9.42 7.88 -13.39
CA GLY A 44 9.42 9.34 -13.54
C GLY A 44 8.54 10.04 -12.51
N VAL A 45 8.53 9.55 -11.27
CA VAL A 45 7.74 10.06 -10.16
C VAL A 45 8.66 10.59 -9.06
N GLU A 46 8.38 11.77 -8.55
CA GLU A 46 9.01 12.35 -7.36
C GLU A 46 8.36 11.74 -6.10
N ILE A 47 9.19 11.24 -5.18
CA ILE A 47 8.73 10.78 -3.88
C ILE A 47 8.91 11.88 -2.84
N GLN A 48 7.81 12.29 -2.23
CA GLN A 48 7.82 13.18 -1.08
C GLN A 48 7.84 12.33 0.19
N SER A 49 8.96 12.34 0.90
CA SER A 49 9.15 11.59 2.14
C SER A 49 8.40 12.27 3.29
N ILE A 50 7.40 11.60 3.84
CA ILE A 50 6.64 12.09 5.00
C ILE A 50 6.90 11.15 6.18
N ASP A 51 7.57 11.68 7.21
CA ASP A 51 7.86 10.97 8.46
C ASP A 51 6.59 10.89 9.32
N ALA A 52 6.23 9.68 9.74
CA ALA A 52 5.19 9.45 10.72
C ALA A 52 5.59 8.26 11.61
N ARG A 53 5.93 8.53 12.87
CA ARG A 53 6.46 7.54 13.82
C ARG A 53 5.39 7.02 14.75
N THR A 54 4.46 7.89 15.10
CA THR A 54 3.41 7.66 16.07
C THR A 54 2.06 8.18 15.54
N PRO A 55 0.93 7.73 16.11
CA PRO A 55 -0.39 8.23 15.73
C PRO A 55 -0.53 9.76 15.82
N ASP A 56 0.16 10.38 16.78
CA ASP A 56 0.11 11.82 17.03
C ASP A 56 0.78 12.64 15.93
N ASP A 57 1.62 12.01 15.10
CA ASP A 57 2.28 12.65 13.96
C ASP A 57 1.33 12.83 12.75
N HIS A 58 0.23 12.06 12.67
CA HIS A 58 -0.63 12.03 11.48
C HIS A 58 -1.19 13.41 11.06
N PRO A 59 -1.70 14.27 11.98
CA PRO A 59 -2.20 15.59 11.59
C PRO A 59 -1.11 16.46 10.95
N ALA A 60 0.11 16.45 11.51
CA ALA A 60 1.24 17.18 10.96
C ALA A 60 1.67 16.60 9.60
N ALA A 61 1.74 15.28 9.48
CA ALA A 61 2.04 14.59 8.23
C ALA A 61 1.04 14.96 7.13
N PHE A 62 -0.26 14.97 7.41
CA PHE A 62 -1.31 15.36 6.46
C PHE A 62 -1.22 16.83 6.04
N ALA A 63 -0.87 17.72 6.96
CA ALA A 63 -0.59 19.11 6.64
C ALA A 63 0.60 19.24 5.68
N THR A 64 1.68 18.47 5.91
CA THR A 64 2.84 18.42 5.00
C THR A 64 2.48 17.89 3.62
N VAL A 65 1.67 16.82 3.53
CA VAL A 65 1.19 16.28 2.24
C VAL A 65 0.42 17.36 1.45
N THR A 66 -0.45 18.10 2.14
CA THR A 66 -1.24 19.15 1.51
C THR A 66 -0.36 20.33 1.07
N ALA A 67 0.54 20.79 1.94
CA ALA A 67 1.43 21.91 1.67
C ALA A 67 2.42 21.62 0.52
N SER A 68 2.91 20.39 0.44
CA SER A 68 3.78 19.92 -0.65
C SER A 68 3.04 19.61 -1.95
N ARG A 69 1.71 19.74 -1.95
CA ARG A 69 0.82 19.54 -3.11
C ARG A 69 1.01 18.18 -3.75
N ALA A 70 1.08 17.10 -2.97
CA ALA A 70 1.16 15.75 -3.51
C ALA A 70 0.03 15.48 -4.52
N ASP A 71 0.30 14.67 -5.55
CA ASP A 71 -0.71 14.26 -6.53
C ASP A 71 -1.37 12.94 -6.17
N ALA A 72 -0.73 12.17 -5.27
CA ALA A 72 -1.23 10.90 -4.76
C ALA A 72 -0.61 10.55 -3.40
N LEU A 73 -1.23 9.60 -2.70
CA LEU A 73 -0.80 9.14 -1.38
C LEU A 73 -0.46 7.65 -1.37
N ARG A 74 0.68 7.30 -0.78
CA ARG A 74 1.03 5.92 -0.43
C ARG A 74 1.32 5.87 1.06
N VAL A 75 0.68 4.94 1.77
CA VAL A 75 0.89 4.73 3.20
C VAL A 75 1.56 3.37 3.40
N HIS A 76 2.66 3.34 4.16
CA HIS A 76 3.32 2.08 4.49
C HIS A 76 2.43 1.20 5.38
N GLY A 77 2.44 -0.11 5.14
CA GLY A 77 1.72 -1.08 5.96
C GLY A 77 2.45 -1.32 7.27
N ASN A 78 1.91 -0.84 8.39
CA ASN A 78 2.39 -1.15 9.73
C ASN A 78 1.20 -1.17 10.72
N PRO A 79 1.37 -1.73 11.94
CA PRO A 79 0.26 -1.88 12.87
C PRO A 79 -0.41 -0.55 13.26
N ILE A 80 0.35 0.54 13.36
CA ILE A 80 -0.17 1.87 13.70
C ILE A 80 -1.06 2.39 12.57
N ASN A 81 -0.56 2.34 11.34
CA ASN A 81 -1.29 2.81 10.16
C ASN A 81 -2.53 1.95 9.92
N TRP A 82 -2.42 0.63 10.11
CA TRP A 82 -3.52 -0.32 9.97
C TRP A 82 -4.67 -0.06 10.95
N GLN A 83 -4.36 0.20 12.23
CA GLN A 83 -5.36 0.57 13.23
C GLN A 83 -6.06 1.88 12.87
N ASN A 84 -5.36 2.80 12.20
CA ASN A 84 -5.87 4.10 11.78
C ASN A 84 -6.29 4.16 10.29
N ARG A 85 -6.49 3.02 9.63
CA ARG A 85 -6.74 2.95 8.17
C ARG A 85 -7.88 3.84 7.67
N GLN A 86 -8.96 3.99 8.45
CA GLN A 86 -10.08 4.87 8.12
C GLN A 86 -9.64 6.34 8.00
N LEU A 87 -8.78 6.80 8.92
CA LEU A 87 -8.25 8.15 8.92
C LEU A 87 -7.50 8.46 7.61
N PHE A 88 -6.69 7.51 7.12
CA PHE A 88 -5.94 7.67 5.88
C PHE A 88 -6.83 7.64 4.63
N ALA A 89 -7.82 6.74 4.60
CA ALA A 89 -8.79 6.67 3.51
C ALA A 89 -9.60 7.98 3.41
N ASP A 90 -10.10 8.47 4.54
CA ASP A 90 -10.85 9.73 4.63
C ASP A 90 -10.00 10.92 4.21
N PHE A 91 -8.76 11.00 4.71
CA PHE A 91 -7.84 12.08 4.34
C PHE A 91 -7.53 12.08 2.85
N ALA A 92 -7.20 10.93 2.26
CA ALA A 92 -6.90 10.82 0.84
C ALA A 92 -8.10 11.26 -0.02
N LEU A 93 -9.30 10.79 0.32
CA LEU A 93 -10.52 11.14 -0.41
C LEU A 93 -10.86 12.63 -0.28
N LYS A 94 -10.83 13.20 0.94
CA LYS A 94 -11.08 14.63 1.19
C LYS A 94 -10.09 15.52 0.45
N SER A 95 -8.83 15.11 0.39
CA SER A 95 -7.75 15.81 -0.31
C SER A 95 -7.72 15.53 -1.81
N ARG A 96 -8.66 14.74 -2.35
CA ARG A 96 -8.73 14.30 -3.76
C ARG A 96 -7.45 13.61 -4.26
N LEU A 97 -6.80 12.86 -3.38
CA LEU A 97 -5.58 12.11 -3.68
C LEU A 97 -5.94 10.66 -4.04
N PRO A 98 -5.63 10.19 -5.26
CA PRO A 98 -5.55 8.77 -5.56
C PRO A 98 -4.59 8.10 -4.56
N SER A 99 -5.04 7.04 -3.89
CA SER A 99 -4.27 6.40 -2.82
C SER A 99 -4.00 4.92 -3.06
N ILE A 100 -2.77 4.49 -2.77
CA ILE A 100 -2.38 3.08 -2.87
C ILE A 100 -1.81 2.53 -1.57
N TYR A 101 -2.28 1.34 -1.19
CA TYR A 101 -1.98 0.72 0.10
C TYR A 101 -1.35 -0.67 -0.02
N GLU A 102 -0.77 -1.12 1.10
CA GLU A 102 -0.14 -2.43 1.23
C GLU A 102 -1.09 -3.52 1.76
N GLU A 103 -2.36 -3.19 2.00
CA GLU A 103 -3.38 -4.11 2.47
C GLU A 103 -4.77 -3.75 1.93
N ARG A 104 -5.60 -4.76 1.66
CA ARG A 104 -6.99 -4.60 1.20
C ARG A 104 -7.89 -3.86 2.19
N THR A 105 -7.60 -3.96 3.48
CA THR A 105 -8.40 -3.35 4.56
C THR A 105 -8.46 -1.83 4.46
N PHE A 106 -7.46 -1.18 3.86
CA PHE A 106 -7.51 0.26 3.57
C PHE A 106 -8.46 0.59 2.42
N VAL A 107 -8.59 -0.30 1.43
CA VAL A 107 -9.51 -0.15 0.29
C VAL A 107 -10.96 -0.35 0.75
N GLU A 108 -11.18 -1.32 1.63
CA GLU A 108 -12.45 -1.54 2.34
C GLU A 108 -12.85 -0.33 3.20
N ALA A 109 -11.88 0.36 3.80
CA ALA A 109 -12.08 1.59 4.56
C ALA A 109 -12.34 2.84 3.68
N GLY A 110 -12.33 2.70 2.35
CA GLY A 110 -12.59 3.80 1.40
C GLY A 110 -11.37 4.29 0.63
N GLY A 111 -10.21 3.66 0.80
CA GLY A 111 -9.03 3.88 -0.04
C GLY A 111 -9.25 3.47 -1.50
N LEU A 112 -8.43 3.98 -2.43
CA LEU A 112 -8.65 3.74 -3.87
C LEU A 112 -8.24 2.34 -4.31
N LEU A 113 -6.99 1.92 -4.05
CA LEU A 113 -6.53 0.59 -4.42
C LEU A 113 -5.47 0.03 -3.48
N SER A 114 -5.31 -1.28 -3.47
CA SER A 114 -4.18 -1.96 -2.85
C SER A 114 -3.64 -3.02 -3.78
N TYR A 115 -2.35 -3.30 -3.62
CA TYR A 115 -1.71 -4.44 -4.25
C TYR A 115 -0.80 -5.07 -3.22
N ALA A 116 -1.03 -6.31 -2.83
CA ALA A 116 -0.31 -6.91 -1.70
C ALA A 116 -0.28 -8.43 -1.79
N PRO A 117 0.65 -9.11 -1.09
CA PRO A 117 0.52 -10.54 -0.83
C PRO A 117 -0.87 -10.88 -0.27
N SER A 118 -1.42 -12.03 -0.68
CA SER A 118 -2.63 -12.56 -0.05
C SER A 118 -2.30 -13.03 1.36
N PHE A 119 -2.72 -12.26 2.37
CA PHE A 119 -2.47 -12.62 3.79
C PHE A 119 -3.14 -13.95 4.15
N THR A 120 -4.31 -14.24 3.59
CA THR A 120 -4.98 -15.54 3.76
C THR A 120 -4.12 -16.69 3.23
N ASP A 121 -3.47 -16.52 2.08
CA ASP A 121 -2.54 -17.52 1.55
C ASP A 121 -1.29 -17.65 2.45
N LEU A 122 -0.74 -16.52 2.89
CA LEU A 122 0.41 -16.51 3.80
C LEU A 122 0.12 -17.23 5.12
N PHE A 123 -1.03 -17.01 5.74
CA PHE A 123 -1.41 -17.70 6.97
C PHE A 123 -1.62 -19.20 6.75
N ARG A 124 -2.17 -19.61 5.60
CA ARG A 124 -2.31 -21.04 5.25
C ARG A 124 -0.94 -21.72 5.08
N ARG A 125 0.02 -21.03 4.45
CA ARG A 125 1.41 -21.51 4.32
C ARG A 125 2.11 -21.58 5.67
N ALA A 126 1.94 -20.56 6.51
CA ALA A 126 2.48 -20.56 7.87
C ALA A 126 1.94 -21.75 8.70
N ALA A 127 0.66 -22.09 8.58
CA ALA A 127 0.10 -23.27 9.24
C ALA A 127 0.78 -24.58 8.82
N THR A 128 1.22 -24.68 7.57
CA THR A 128 2.01 -25.83 7.08
C THR A 128 3.38 -25.91 7.75
N TYR A 129 4.02 -24.76 8.01
CA TYR A 129 5.29 -24.70 8.75
C TYR A 129 5.10 -25.13 10.20
N VAL A 130 4.04 -24.63 10.85
CA VAL A 130 3.67 -25.04 12.22
C VAL A 130 3.45 -26.55 12.29
N ASP A 131 2.70 -27.13 11.37
CA ASP A 131 2.47 -28.59 11.32
C ASP A 131 3.78 -29.39 11.17
N LYS A 132 4.69 -28.98 10.28
CA LYS A 132 6.02 -29.61 10.12
C LYS A 132 6.84 -29.56 11.41
N ILE A 133 6.87 -28.40 12.07
CA ILE A 133 7.62 -28.21 13.32
C ILE A 133 7.04 -29.05 14.44
N LEU A 134 5.71 -29.07 14.59
CA LEU A 134 5.03 -29.90 15.59
C LEU A 134 5.24 -31.40 15.35
N LYS A 135 5.51 -31.81 14.11
CA LYS A 135 5.88 -33.19 13.73
C LYS A 135 7.39 -33.49 13.85
N GLY A 136 8.19 -32.54 14.34
CA GLY A 136 9.61 -32.74 14.65
C GLY A 136 10.59 -32.18 13.61
N ALA A 137 10.13 -31.44 12.60
CA ALA A 137 11.06 -30.73 11.71
C ALA A 137 11.79 -29.62 12.47
N ASN A 138 13.10 -29.52 12.28
CA ASN A 138 13.90 -28.44 12.84
C ASN A 138 13.65 -27.13 12.05
N PRO A 139 13.24 -26.01 12.70
CA PRO A 139 13.00 -24.74 12.02
C PRO A 139 14.20 -24.23 11.21
N ALA A 140 15.43 -24.53 11.63
CA ALA A 140 16.64 -24.11 10.92
C ALA A 140 16.79 -24.75 9.53
N ASP A 141 16.14 -25.89 9.29
CA ASP A 141 16.18 -26.62 8.02
C ASP A 141 15.00 -26.26 7.10
N LEU A 142 14.04 -25.47 7.60
CA LEU A 142 12.89 -25.03 6.81
C LEU A 142 13.24 -23.76 6.02
N PRO A 143 13.09 -23.74 4.69
CA PRO A 143 13.43 -22.57 3.89
C PRO A 143 12.49 -21.40 4.19
N VAL A 144 12.96 -20.16 4.07
CA VAL A 144 12.07 -19.00 4.10
C VAL A 144 11.34 -18.90 2.76
N GLU A 145 10.01 -19.01 2.77
CA GLU A 145 9.19 -18.86 1.56
C GLU A 145 8.88 -17.39 1.26
N GLN A 146 8.89 -17.05 -0.02
CA GLN A 146 8.38 -15.77 -0.52
C GLN A 146 6.89 -15.89 -0.89
N PRO A 147 6.10 -14.80 -0.77
CA PRO A 147 4.72 -14.82 -1.22
C PRO A 147 4.63 -15.13 -2.72
N THR A 148 3.77 -16.07 -3.10
CA THR A 148 3.53 -16.41 -4.51
C THR A 148 2.20 -15.86 -5.04
N LYS A 149 1.26 -15.54 -4.13
CA LYS A 149 -0.05 -14.99 -4.48
C LYS A 149 -0.13 -13.53 -4.03
N PHE A 150 -0.49 -12.68 -4.96
CA PHE A 150 -0.77 -11.27 -4.74
C PHE A 150 -2.23 -10.98 -5.09
N GLU A 151 -2.79 -9.95 -4.48
CA GLU A 151 -4.16 -9.50 -4.69
C GLU A 151 -4.15 -8.01 -5.07
N LEU A 152 -4.80 -7.69 -6.18
CA LEU A 152 -5.16 -6.32 -6.58
C LEU A 152 -6.62 -6.05 -6.22
N VAL A 153 -6.85 -5.12 -5.30
CA VAL A 153 -8.20 -4.70 -4.89
C VAL A 153 -8.41 -3.25 -5.27
N ILE A 154 -9.55 -2.94 -5.90
CA ILE A 154 -9.88 -1.60 -6.40
C ILE A 154 -11.24 -1.17 -5.88
N ASN A 155 -11.36 0.08 -5.42
CA ASN A 155 -12.62 0.66 -4.98
C ASN A 155 -13.19 1.61 -6.06
N LEU A 156 -14.27 1.20 -6.73
CA LEU A 156 -14.92 1.99 -7.77
C LEU A 156 -15.72 3.17 -7.23
N LYS A 157 -16.25 3.10 -5.99
CA LYS A 157 -16.86 4.26 -5.34
C LYS A 157 -15.84 5.36 -5.16
N THR A 158 -14.66 5.02 -4.63
CA THR A 158 -13.57 5.98 -4.44
C THR A 158 -13.05 6.49 -5.77
N ALA A 159 -12.85 5.63 -6.78
CA ALA A 159 -12.47 6.06 -8.12
C ALA A 159 -13.44 7.09 -8.70
N LYS A 160 -14.75 6.82 -8.62
CA LYS A 160 -15.81 7.72 -9.08
C LYS A 160 -15.81 9.05 -8.31
N ALA A 161 -15.66 9.02 -6.99
CA ALA A 161 -15.60 10.22 -6.15
C ALA A 161 -14.37 11.09 -6.46
N LEU A 162 -13.26 10.47 -6.87
CA LEU A 162 -12.05 11.15 -7.34
C LEU A 162 -12.12 11.59 -8.81
N GLY A 163 -13.18 11.24 -9.55
CA GLY A 163 -13.31 11.53 -10.98
C GLY A 163 -12.37 10.70 -11.86
N LEU A 164 -11.92 9.54 -11.38
CA LEU A 164 -11.04 8.63 -12.10
C LEU A 164 -11.85 7.57 -12.85
N THR A 165 -11.49 7.35 -14.11
CA THR A 165 -11.97 6.19 -14.88
C THR A 165 -10.89 5.12 -14.83
N ILE A 166 -11.19 3.98 -14.20
CA ILE A 166 -10.23 2.87 -14.11
C ILE A 166 -10.13 2.20 -15.48
N PRO A 167 -8.94 2.09 -16.09
CA PRO A 167 -8.78 1.41 -17.38
C PRO A 167 -9.23 -0.04 -17.31
N GLN A 168 -9.87 -0.53 -18.38
CA GLN A 168 -10.33 -1.93 -18.45
C GLN A 168 -9.18 -2.92 -18.30
N THR A 169 -7.99 -2.61 -18.82
CA THR A 169 -6.76 -3.41 -18.64
C THR A 169 -6.37 -3.58 -17.17
N VAL A 170 -6.67 -2.59 -16.32
CA VAL A 170 -6.43 -2.65 -14.89
C VAL A 170 -7.53 -3.47 -14.21
N LEU A 171 -8.80 -3.25 -14.54
CA LEU A 171 -9.93 -3.98 -13.97
C LEU A 171 -9.87 -5.48 -14.24
N LEU A 172 -9.44 -5.89 -15.44
CA LEU A 172 -9.28 -7.29 -15.80
C LEU A 172 -8.19 -8.02 -14.99
N ARG A 173 -7.28 -7.27 -14.37
CA ARG A 173 -6.24 -7.82 -13.47
C ARG A 173 -6.64 -7.75 -11.99
N ALA A 174 -7.77 -7.11 -11.66
CA ALA A 174 -8.19 -6.96 -10.28
C ALA A 174 -8.78 -8.29 -9.78
N ASP A 175 -8.26 -8.77 -8.64
CA ASP A 175 -8.82 -9.91 -7.94
C ASP A 175 -10.17 -9.56 -7.30
N GLU A 176 -10.33 -8.28 -6.90
CA GLU A 176 -11.58 -7.79 -6.33
C GLU A 176 -11.85 -6.33 -6.69
N VAL A 177 -13.13 -6.05 -6.92
CA VAL A 177 -13.63 -4.72 -7.22
C VAL A 177 -14.75 -4.37 -6.25
N ILE A 178 -14.47 -3.44 -5.33
CA ILE A 178 -15.45 -2.93 -4.38
C ILE A 178 -16.33 -1.90 -5.09
N GLN A 179 -17.65 -2.13 -5.04
CA GLN A 179 -18.70 -1.30 -5.64
C GLN A 179 -19.31 -0.35 -4.64
#